data_AF-A0A949WTK4-F1
#
_entry.id   AF-A0A949WTK4-F1
#
_cell.length_a   1.000
_cell.length_b   1.000
_cell.length_c   1.000
_cell.angle_alpha   90.00
_cell.angle_beta   90.00
_cell.angle_gamma   90.00
#
_symmetry.space_group_name_H-M   'P 1'
#
loop_
_entity.id
_entity.type
_entity.pdbx_description
1 polymer ?
#
loop_
_entity_poly.entity_id
_entity_poly.type
_entity_poly.pdbx_seq_one_letter_code
_entity_poly.pdbx_strand_id
1 'polypeptide(L)' 'MIVQEYKIGNTTIKISDDSYKDKTPEDMKRILERIANVAWKCARAARALGKDI' A
#
# COMPACT_ATOMS: atom_id res chain seq x y z
N MET A 1 11.92 4.70 13.09
CA MET A 1 12.05 3.27 13.52
C MET A 1 11.29 2.38 12.55
N ILE A 2 11.75 1.17 12.18
CA ILE A 2 10.92 0.23 11.39
C ILE A 2 9.92 -0.43 12.35
N VAL A 3 8.62 -0.28 12.09
CA VAL A 3 7.53 -0.84 12.93
C VAL A 3 7.04 -2.18 12.41
N GLN A 4 7.14 -2.43 11.11
CA GLN A 4 6.71 -3.71 10.56
C GLN A 4 7.45 -4.05 9.27
N GLU A 5 7.82 -5.31 9.11
CA GLU A 5 8.42 -5.83 7.89
C GLU A 5 7.52 -6.96 7.36
N TYR A 6 7.10 -6.84 6.10
CA TYR A 6 6.35 -7.87 5.39
C TYR A 6 7.19 -8.41 4.24
N LYS A 7 7.18 -9.72 4.07
CA LYS A 7 7.89 -10.39 2.98
C LYS A 7 6.88 -11.11 2.09
N ILE A 8 6.79 -10.68 0.84
CA ILE A 8 5.92 -11.29 -0.18
C ILE A 8 6.84 -11.79 -1.29
N GLY A 9 7.09 -13.11 -1.30
CA GLY A 9 8.05 -13.73 -2.21
C GLY A 9 9.47 -13.16 -2.04
N ASN A 10 10.04 -12.61 -3.11
CA ASN A 10 11.34 -11.93 -3.11
C ASN A 10 11.26 -10.43 -2.77
N THR A 11 10.06 -9.89 -2.52
CA THR A 11 9.86 -8.47 -2.21
C THR A 11 9.77 -8.28 -0.70
N THR A 12 10.60 -7.39 -0.17
CA THR A 12 10.57 -6.98 1.25
C THR A 12 9.96 -5.59 1.35
N ILE A 13 8.88 -5.46 2.10
CA ILE A 13 8.15 -4.22 2.38
C ILE A 13 8.43 -3.83 3.83
N LYS A 14 9.09 -2.70 4.04
CA LYS A 14 9.43 -2.17 5.37
C LYS A 14 8.53 -0.97 5.67
N ILE A 15 7.67 -1.08 6.67
CA ILE A 15 6.85 0.01 7.20
C ILE A 15 7.64 0.71 8.31
N SER A 16 7.97 1.97 8.10
CA SER A 16 8.68 2.81 9.07
C SER A 16 7.73 3.75 9.81
N ASP A 17 7.89 3.81 11.13
CA ASP A 17 7.12 4.60 12.09
C ASP A 17 7.30 6.10 11.87
N ASP A 18 8.41 6.48 11.24
CA ASP A 18 8.67 7.85 10.80
C ASP A 18 7.58 8.39 9.85
N SER A 19 6.90 7.52 9.10
CA SER A 19 5.77 7.94 8.26
C SER A 19 4.50 8.25 9.05
N TYR A 20 4.41 7.83 10.32
CA TYR A 20 3.25 7.97 11.19
C TYR A 20 3.44 9.02 12.29
N LYS A 21 4.68 9.41 12.59
CA LYS A 21 5.04 10.25 13.75
C LYS A 21 4.45 11.67 13.74
N ASP A 22 4.16 12.21 12.56
CA ASP A 22 3.58 13.55 12.35
C ASP A 22 2.29 13.51 11.51
N LYS A 23 1.70 12.33 11.29
CA LYS A 23 0.50 12.18 10.47
C LYS A 23 -0.72 11.97 11.34
N THR A 24 -1.66 12.90 11.22
CA THR A 24 -2.98 12.72 11.81
C THR A 24 -3.65 11.47 11.23
N PRO A 25 -4.61 10.86 11.95
CA PRO A 25 -5.43 9.78 11.40
C PRO A 25 -6.09 10.14 10.06
N GLU A 26 -6.38 11.43 9.81
CA GLU A 26 -6.90 11.91 8.52
C GLU A 26 -5.87 11.85 7.40
N ASP A 27 -4.62 12.26 7.65
CA ASP A 27 -3.52 12.13 6.69
C ASP A 27 -3.25 10.67 6.34
N MET A 28 -3.30 9.79 7.34
CA MET A 28 -3.18 8.35 7.13
C MET A 28 -4.31 7.80 6.28
N LYS A 29 -5.56 8.22 6.53
CA LYS A 29 -6.71 7.83 5.71
C LYS A 29 -6.54 8.28 4.26
N ARG A 30 -6.11 9.52 4.02
CA ARG A 30 -5.84 10.05 2.66
C ARG A 30 -4.78 9.24 1.92
N ILE A 31 -3.72 8.81 2.61
CA ILE A 31 -2.65 8.01 2.03
C ILE A 31 -3.19 6.62 1.65
N LEU A 32 -3.93 5.98 2.56
CA LEU A 32 -4.53 4.67 2.31
C LEU A 32 -5.55 4.73 1.16
N GLU A 33 -6.38 5.77 1.08
CA GLU A 33 -7.32 5.97 -0.02
C GLU A 33 -6.62 6.16 -1.37
N ARG A 34 -5.48 6.87 -1.40
CA ARG A 34 -4.67 7.01 -2.63
C ARG A 34 -4.07 5.67 -3.03
N ILE A 35 -3.51 4.91 -2.09
CA ILE A 35 -2.94 3.58 -2.35
C ILE A 35 -4.02 2.65 -2.88
N ALA A 36 -5.19 2.59 -2.24
CA ALA A 36 -6.32 1.78 -2.66
C ALA A 36 -6.79 2.14 -4.07
N ASN A 37 -6.89 3.43 -4.40
CA ASN A 37 -7.27 3.88 -5.74
C ASN A 37 -6.28 3.42 -6.81
N VAL A 38 -4.98 3.53 -6.55
CA VAL A 38 -3.93 3.07 -7.48
C VAL A 38 -3.98 1.55 -7.63
N ALA A 39 -4.06 0.82 -6.50
CA ALA A 39 -4.17 -0.62 -6.50
C ALA A 39 -5.40 -1.11 -7.28
N TRP A 40 -6.57 -0.49 -7.10
CA TRP A 40 -7.79 -0.84 -7.84
C TRP A 40 -7.70 -0.54 -9.34
N LYS A 41 -6.98 0.51 -9.76
CA LYS A 41 -6.72 0.76 -11.18
C LYS A 41 -5.86 -0.35 -11.77
N CYS A 42 -4.78 -0.73 -11.09
CA CYS A 42 -3.92 -1.82 -11.52
C CYS A 42 -4.67 -3.16 -11.54
N ALA A 43 -5.47 -3.44 -10.51
CA ALA A 43 -6.27 -4.65 -10.42
C ALA A 43 -7.29 -4.72 -11.56
N ARG A 44 -8.07 -3.67 -11.79
CA ARG A 44 -9.02 -3.63 -12.92
C ARG A 44 -8.33 -3.79 -14.27
N ALA A 45 -7.17 -3.17 -14.46
CA ALA A 45 -6.39 -3.34 -15.68
C ALA A 45 -5.89 -4.78 -15.85
N ALA A 46 -5.40 -5.42 -14.78
CA ALA A 46 -4.99 -6.82 -14.81
C ALA A 46 -6.17 -7.78 -15.09
N ARG A 47 -7.34 -7.51 -14.50
CA ARG A 47 -8.57 -8.27 -14.75
C ARG A 47 -9.06 -8.11 -16.19
N ALA A 48 -8.97 -6.92 -16.76
CA ALA A 48 -9.30 -6.66 -18.17
C ALA A 48 -8.33 -7.38 -19.13
N LEU A 49 -7.10 -7.64 -18.70
CA LEU A 49 -6.10 -8.43 -19.42
C LEU A 49 -6.25 -9.94 -19.19
N GLY A 50 -7.32 -10.40 -18.51
CA GLY A 50 -7.59 -11.80 -18.25
C GLY A 50 -6.66 -12.45 -17.22
N LYS A 51 -5.92 -11.66 -16.43
CA LYS A 51 -5.12 -12.20 -15.32
C LYS A 51 -6.02 -12.49 -14.13
N ASP A 52 -5.90 -13.68 -13.58
CA ASP A 52 -6.53 -14.07 -12.32
C ASP A 52 -5.78 -13.37 -11.17
N ILE A 53 -6.47 -12.44 -10.51
CA ILE A 53 -5.98 -11.58 -9.42
C ILE A 53 -7.07 -11.36 -8.38
#